data_AF-A0A520CXM4-F1
#
_entry.id   AF-A0A520CXM4-F1
#
_cell.length_a   1.000
_cell.length_b   1.000
_cell.length_c   1.000
_cell.angle_alpha   90.00
_cell.angle_beta   90.00
_cell.angle_gamma   90.00
#
_symmetry.space_group_name_H-M   'P 1'
#
loop_
_entity.id
_entity.type
_entity.pdbx_description
1 polymer ?
#
loop_
_entity_poly.entity_id
_entity_poly.type
_entity_poly.pdbx_seq_one_letter_code
_entity_poly.pdbx_strand_id
1 'polypeptide(L)'
;MKRLFLFLLPAFVAVQSLAQTDVNMGIIPAPVSVKKTSGTFVLDKTVALISNESANAKSADLLNGFIVTKGGFALREAKTLASGQKAIILTSAGADKLPAEGYTIQISANQIKVVGKDAGLFYAVQSLMQLMPEKSNDKITIQAAEINDYPRFKYRGMHLDVSRHFFPLSFVKKYIDVLAAYKINTFHWHLTDDQGWRIEIKKYPKLTTVGAQRNGTIVGNYPGTGGTDNTPHGGFYTQDEAKQVIAYAASKYITVVPEIEMPGHASAAIAAYPELSAFPDRDTWVGEKAPWTGTRKGKNVQQTWGVFDDVFVPTDNTFN
;
A
#
# COMPACT_ATOMS: atom_id res chain seq x y z
N MET A 1 -5.45 -77.17 -18.07
CA MET A 1 -5.92 -76.15 -17.12
C MET A 1 -5.18 -74.85 -17.39
N LYS A 2 -5.93 -73.82 -17.81
CA LYS A 2 -5.47 -72.51 -18.26
C LYS A 2 -4.97 -71.69 -17.06
N ARG A 3 -3.79 -71.08 -17.13
CA ARG A 3 -3.41 -69.96 -16.26
C ARG A 3 -3.07 -68.75 -17.12
N LEU A 4 -3.98 -67.78 -17.06
CA LEU A 4 -3.98 -66.50 -17.73
C LEU A 4 -2.91 -65.62 -17.07
N PHE A 5 -1.89 -65.19 -17.82
CA PHE A 5 -0.99 -64.13 -17.40
C PHE A 5 -1.71 -62.78 -17.59
N LEU A 6 -2.10 -62.14 -16.49
CA LEU A 6 -2.60 -60.77 -16.49
C LEU A 6 -1.40 -59.82 -16.55
N PHE A 7 -1.13 -59.25 -17.72
CA PHE A 7 -0.31 -58.04 -17.84
C PHE A 7 -1.20 -56.82 -17.53
N LEU A 8 -1.08 -56.28 -16.33
CA LEU A 8 -1.61 -54.95 -15.99
C LEU A 8 -0.51 -53.93 -16.30
N LEU A 9 -0.61 -53.30 -17.48
CA LEU A 9 0.17 -52.12 -17.83
C LEU A 9 -0.47 -50.91 -17.12
N PRO A 10 0.22 -50.19 -16.22
CA PRO A 10 -0.32 -48.94 -15.72
C PRO A 10 -0.22 -47.90 -16.83
N ALA A 11 -1.35 -47.51 -17.39
CA ALA A 11 -1.46 -46.35 -18.25
C ALA A 11 -1.11 -45.11 -17.42
N PHE A 12 0.12 -44.62 -17.56
CA PHE A 12 0.52 -43.30 -17.11
C PHE A 12 -0.29 -42.28 -17.92
N VAL A 13 -1.42 -41.85 -17.38
CA VAL A 13 -2.10 -40.64 -17.84
C VAL A 13 -1.19 -39.49 -17.45
N ALA A 14 -0.35 -39.05 -18.40
CA ALA A 14 0.32 -37.77 -18.32
C ALA A 14 -0.76 -36.69 -18.38
N VAL A 15 -1.31 -36.33 -17.23
CA VAL A 15 -2.01 -35.06 -17.07
C VAL A 15 -0.94 -34.01 -17.33
N GLN A 16 -0.89 -33.50 -18.56
CA GLN A 16 -0.19 -32.26 -18.82
C GLN A 16 -0.85 -31.24 -17.90
N SER A 17 -0.16 -30.88 -16.82
CA SER A 17 -0.47 -29.68 -16.08
C SER A 17 -0.33 -28.54 -17.08
N LEU A 18 -1.46 -28.13 -17.66
CA LEU A 18 -1.54 -26.83 -18.30
C LEU A 18 -1.25 -25.84 -17.17
N ALA A 19 0.03 -25.47 -17.03
CA ALA A 19 0.42 -24.34 -16.22
C ALA A 19 -0.52 -23.20 -16.62
N GLN A 20 -1.15 -22.56 -15.63
CA GLN A 20 -2.03 -21.42 -15.86
C GLN A 20 -1.29 -20.43 -16.76
N THR A 21 -1.70 -20.34 -18.02
CA THR A 21 -1.14 -19.38 -18.95
C THR A 21 -1.83 -18.06 -18.64
N ASP A 22 -1.32 -17.35 -17.63
CA ASP A 22 -1.83 -16.03 -17.33
C ASP A 22 -1.65 -15.14 -18.56
N VAL A 23 -2.78 -14.68 -19.08
CA VAL A 23 -2.87 -13.80 -20.25
C VAL A 23 -2.27 -12.43 -19.92
N ASN A 24 -2.27 -12.04 -18.64
CA ASN A 24 -1.71 -10.79 -18.14
C ASN A 24 -0.24 -10.90 -17.73
N MET A 25 0.39 -12.07 -17.94
CA MET A 25 1.81 -12.29 -17.63
C MET A 25 2.19 -12.04 -16.16
N GLY A 26 1.25 -12.29 -15.23
CA GLY A 26 1.45 -12.08 -13.80
C GLY A 26 1.27 -10.64 -13.33
N ILE A 27 0.92 -9.71 -14.23
CA ILE A 27 0.73 -8.31 -13.87
C ILE A 27 -0.59 -8.14 -13.12
N ILE A 28 -0.49 -7.59 -11.91
CA ILE A 28 -1.61 -7.19 -11.06
C ILE A 28 -1.49 -5.68 -10.78
N PRO A 29 -2.55 -4.89 -11.01
CA PRO A 29 -3.81 -5.24 -11.67
C PRO A 29 -3.63 -5.64 -13.14
N ALA A 30 -4.58 -6.42 -13.68
CA ALA A 30 -4.59 -6.82 -15.08
C ALA A 30 -4.57 -5.59 -16.00
N PRO A 31 -3.62 -5.50 -16.95
CA PRO A 31 -3.56 -4.38 -17.89
C PRO A 31 -4.75 -4.36 -18.85
N VAL A 32 -5.02 -3.20 -19.45
CA VAL A 32 -6.03 -3.07 -20.51
C VAL A 32 -5.74 -4.02 -21.69
N SER A 33 -4.47 -4.15 -22.09
CA SER A 33 -4.07 -5.13 -23.10
C SER A 33 -2.67 -5.66 -22.87
N VAL A 34 -2.49 -6.96 -23.11
CA VAL A 34 -1.20 -7.66 -23.16
C VAL A 34 -1.19 -8.54 -24.41
N LYS A 35 -0.18 -8.35 -25.27
CA LYS A 35 0.04 -9.17 -26.47
C LYS A 35 1.43 -9.78 -26.41
N LYS A 36 1.52 -11.07 -26.10
CA LYS A 36 2.77 -11.82 -26.16
C LYS A 36 3.27 -11.86 -27.61
N THR A 37 4.55 -11.58 -27.80
CA THR A 37 5.22 -11.64 -29.11
C THR A 37 6.34 -12.69 -29.06
N SER A 38 6.87 -13.08 -30.22
CA SER A 38 7.93 -14.09 -30.27
C SER A 38 9.24 -13.58 -29.67
N GLY A 39 9.90 -14.43 -28.87
CA GLY A 39 11.23 -14.17 -28.33
C GLY A 39 11.24 -13.67 -26.89
N THR A 40 12.42 -13.33 -26.40
CA THR A 40 12.67 -12.93 -25.01
C THR A 40 13.73 -11.84 -24.93
N PHE A 41 13.57 -10.90 -24.00
CA PHE A 41 14.62 -9.99 -23.61
C PHE A 41 15.48 -10.64 -22.52
N VAL A 42 16.80 -10.60 -22.68
CA VAL A 42 17.74 -11.11 -21.67
C VAL A 42 18.36 -9.91 -20.97
N LEU A 43 18.01 -9.74 -19.70
CA LEU A 43 18.50 -8.69 -18.82
C LEU A 43 19.71 -9.19 -18.04
N ASP A 44 20.84 -8.51 -18.21
CA ASP A 44 22.08 -8.70 -17.47
C ASP A 44 22.80 -7.35 -17.28
N LYS A 45 23.96 -7.36 -16.62
CA LYS A 45 24.76 -6.16 -16.31
C LYS A 45 25.23 -5.35 -17.53
N THR A 46 25.14 -5.90 -18.75
CA THR A 46 25.58 -5.21 -19.99
C THR A 46 24.48 -4.33 -20.59
N VAL A 47 23.23 -4.51 -20.15
CA VAL A 47 22.09 -3.70 -20.58
C VAL A 47 22.26 -2.25 -20.11
N ALA A 48 22.06 -1.30 -21.01
CA ALA A 48 22.01 0.12 -20.67
C ALA A 48 20.63 0.53 -20.15
N LEU A 49 20.59 1.44 -19.17
CA LEU A 49 19.38 2.17 -18.80
C LEU A 49 19.43 3.56 -19.45
N ILE A 50 18.45 3.89 -20.28
CA ILE A 50 18.36 5.20 -20.95
C ILE A 50 17.14 5.93 -20.41
N SER A 51 17.37 7.07 -19.78
CA SER A 51 16.34 7.96 -19.25
C SER A 51 16.85 9.41 -19.35
N ASN A 52 16.69 10.02 -20.52
CA ASN A 52 17.31 11.32 -20.82
C ASN A 52 16.56 12.52 -20.22
N GLU A 53 15.31 12.33 -19.80
CA GLU A 53 14.47 13.38 -19.22
C GLU A 53 14.64 13.41 -17.69
N SER A 54 14.97 14.57 -17.12
CA SER A 54 15.20 14.70 -15.67
C SER A 54 13.98 14.35 -14.83
N ALA A 55 12.77 14.57 -15.37
CA ALA A 55 11.51 14.20 -14.74
C ALA A 55 11.38 12.67 -14.48
N ASN A 56 12.11 11.86 -15.24
CA ASN A 56 12.05 10.40 -15.16
C ASN A 56 13.08 9.79 -14.20
N ALA A 57 14.00 10.60 -13.65
CA ALA A 57 15.13 10.12 -12.84
C ALA A 57 14.67 9.21 -11.69
N LYS A 58 13.61 9.59 -10.97
CA LYS A 58 13.06 8.78 -9.86
C LYS A 58 12.54 7.42 -10.31
N SER A 59 11.95 7.33 -11.49
CA SER A 59 11.46 6.06 -12.05
C SER A 59 12.62 5.18 -12.52
N ALA A 60 13.68 5.79 -13.07
CA ALA A 60 14.92 5.08 -13.42
C ALA A 60 15.61 4.53 -12.16
N ASP A 61 15.75 5.35 -11.12
CA ASP A 61 16.33 4.95 -9.83
C ASP A 61 15.55 3.80 -9.19
N LEU A 62 14.21 3.88 -9.18
CA LEU A 62 13.33 2.83 -8.67
C LEU A 62 13.57 1.50 -9.40
N LEU A 63 13.56 1.53 -10.73
CA LEU A 63 13.79 0.35 -11.55
C LEU A 63 15.18 -0.23 -11.31
N ASN A 64 16.21 0.61 -11.29
CA ASN A 64 17.59 0.17 -11.11
C ASN A 64 17.80 -0.41 -9.71
N GLY A 65 17.23 0.22 -8.67
CA GLY A 65 17.23 -0.29 -7.30
C GLY A 65 16.55 -1.66 -7.19
N PHE A 66 15.41 -1.85 -7.86
CA PHE A 66 14.76 -3.15 -7.93
C PHE A 66 15.64 -4.21 -8.61
N ILE A 67 16.29 -3.86 -9.73
CA ILE A 67 17.21 -4.77 -10.45
C ILE A 67 18.43 -5.11 -9.58
N VAL A 68 18.94 -4.19 -8.78
CA VAL A 68 20.00 -4.50 -7.79
C VAL A 68 19.52 -5.57 -6.81
N THR A 69 18.32 -5.41 -6.24
CA THR A 69 17.77 -6.39 -5.29
C THR A 69 17.46 -7.74 -5.95
N LYS A 70 16.87 -7.75 -7.16
CA LYS A 70 16.39 -8.96 -7.86
C LYS A 70 17.49 -9.68 -8.65
N GLY A 71 18.34 -8.92 -9.34
CA GLY A 71 19.39 -9.41 -10.23
C GLY A 71 20.78 -9.47 -9.60
N GLY A 72 21.06 -8.65 -8.59
CA GLY A 72 22.39 -8.54 -7.97
C GLY A 72 23.37 -7.67 -8.75
N PHE A 73 22.89 -6.83 -9.66
CA PHE A 73 23.71 -5.89 -10.44
C PHE A 73 22.94 -4.59 -10.70
N ALA A 74 23.67 -3.49 -10.91
CA ALA A 74 23.10 -2.23 -11.35
C ALA A 74 23.29 -2.06 -12.86
N LEU A 75 22.32 -1.43 -13.52
CA LEU A 75 22.45 -1.02 -14.91
C LEU A 75 23.23 0.29 -15.01
N ARG A 76 24.05 0.39 -16.07
CA ARG A 76 24.74 1.63 -16.39
C ARG A 76 23.78 2.59 -17.09
N GLU A 77 23.61 3.77 -16.52
CA GLU A 77 22.91 4.86 -17.19
C GLU A 77 23.72 5.40 -18.38
N ALA A 78 23.05 5.61 -19.51
CA ALA A 78 23.66 6.13 -20.72
C ALA A 78 22.72 7.10 -21.43
N LYS A 79 23.30 8.13 -22.07
CA LYS A 79 22.53 9.08 -22.89
C LYS A 79 22.19 8.54 -24.28
N THR A 80 23.08 7.70 -24.81
CA THR A 80 22.99 7.08 -26.13
C THR A 80 23.33 5.60 -26.04
N LEU A 81 22.86 4.84 -27.02
CA LEU A 81 23.09 3.40 -27.10
C LEU A 81 24.32 3.11 -27.96
N ALA A 82 25.24 2.27 -27.47
CA ALA A 82 26.32 1.76 -28.29
C ALA A 82 25.80 0.73 -29.32
N SER A 83 26.50 0.58 -30.44
CA SER A 83 26.11 -0.37 -31.49
C SER A 83 26.01 -1.80 -30.94
N GLY A 84 24.88 -2.47 -31.20
CA GLY A 84 24.61 -3.84 -30.73
C GLY A 84 24.31 -3.98 -29.23
N GLN A 85 24.34 -2.89 -28.46
CA GLN A 85 24.03 -2.94 -27.03
C GLN A 85 22.51 -3.02 -26.80
N LYS A 86 22.08 -3.82 -25.82
CA LYS A 86 20.68 -3.89 -25.38
C LYS A 86 20.35 -2.76 -24.41
N ALA A 87 19.09 -2.33 -24.39
CA ALA A 87 18.66 -1.25 -23.49
C ALA A 87 17.27 -1.42 -22.89
N ILE A 88 17.10 -0.86 -21.70
CA ILE A 88 15.80 -0.42 -21.20
C ILE A 88 15.73 1.09 -21.38
N ILE A 89 14.69 1.58 -22.04
CA ILE A 89 14.47 3.00 -22.31
C ILE A 89 13.20 3.47 -21.61
N LEU A 90 13.33 4.45 -20.72
CA LEU A 90 12.22 5.14 -20.08
C LEU A 90 12.08 6.52 -20.72
N THR A 91 10.90 6.84 -21.27
CA THR A 91 10.68 8.13 -21.94
C THR A 91 9.23 8.61 -21.83
N SER A 92 9.06 9.92 -21.76
CA SER A 92 7.78 10.62 -21.91
C SER A 92 7.50 11.04 -23.35
N ALA A 93 8.43 10.85 -24.28
CA ALA A 93 8.20 11.12 -25.68
C ALA A 93 7.06 10.22 -26.22
N GLY A 94 5.96 10.85 -26.63
CA GLY A 94 4.74 10.17 -27.10
C GLY A 94 3.71 9.89 -26.02
N ALA A 95 4.01 10.19 -24.74
CA ALA A 95 3.07 10.00 -23.63
C ALA A 95 1.87 10.97 -23.69
N ASP A 96 1.99 12.12 -24.38
CA ASP A 96 0.89 13.08 -24.54
C ASP A 96 -0.31 12.52 -25.33
N LYS A 97 -0.14 11.36 -25.98
CA LYS A 97 -1.20 10.64 -26.69
C LYS A 97 -1.89 9.59 -25.82
N LEU A 98 -1.42 9.39 -24.58
CA LEU A 98 -1.94 8.38 -23.66
C LEU A 98 -2.98 9.02 -22.72
N PRO A 99 -3.94 8.24 -22.19
CA PRO A 99 -4.80 8.70 -21.11
C PRO A 99 -3.97 9.13 -19.88
N ALA A 100 -4.58 9.91 -18.98
CA ALA A 100 -3.97 10.22 -17.69
C ALA A 100 -3.59 8.94 -16.94
N GLU A 101 -2.40 8.92 -16.33
CA GLU A 101 -1.80 7.73 -15.69
C GLU A 101 -1.57 6.53 -16.66
N GLY A 102 -1.76 6.73 -17.97
CA GLY A 102 -1.58 5.70 -18.98
C GLY A 102 -0.12 5.50 -19.38
N TYR A 103 0.19 4.30 -19.85
CA TYR A 103 1.54 3.91 -20.26
C TYR A 103 1.53 2.78 -21.30
N THR A 104 2.66 2.60 -21.98
CA THR A 104 2.93 1.43 -22.81
C THR A 104 4.28 0.81 -22.49
N ILE A 105 4.39 -0.51 -22.68
CA ILE A 105 5.63 -1.28 -22.55
C ILE A 105 5.78 -2.13 -23.80
N GLN A 106 6.90 -1.99 -24.49
CA GLN A 106 7.26 -2.82 -25.65
C GLN A 106 8.54 -3.57 -25.33
N ILE A 107 8.47 -4.90 -25.30
CA ILE A 107 9.58 -5.80 -24.99
C ILE A 107 9.92 -6.58 -26.26
N SER A 108 11.16 -6.44 -26.72
CA SER A 108 11.74 -7.18 -27.85
C SER A 108 13.02 -7.90 -27.41
N ALA A 109 13.68 -8.64 -28.31
CA ALA A 109 14.94 -9.31 -27.99
C ALA A 109 16.11 -8.35 -27.64
N ASN A 110 16.04 -7.11 -28.14
CA ASN A 110 17.13 -6.12 -28.06
C ASN A 110 16.81 -4.93 -27.14
N GLN A 111 15.53 -4.64 -26.90
CA GLN A 111 15.13 -3.45 -26.16
C GLN A 111 13.82 -3.66 -25.40
N ILE A 112 13.74 -3.07 -24.20
CA ILE A 112 12.49 -2.74 -23.52
C ILE A 112 12.27 -1.23 -23.62
N LYS A 113 11.17 -0.80 -24.24
CA LYS A 113 10.78 0.60 -24.31
C LYS A 113 9.54 0.82 -23.44
N VAL A 114 9.66 1.74 -22.49
CA VAL A 114 8.60 2.11 -21.55
C VAL A 114 8.23 3.57 -21.83
N VAL A 115 6.98 3.81 -22.20
CA VAL A 115 6.47 5.15 -22.51
C VAL A 115 5.41 5.53 -21.49
N GLY A 116 5.58 6.68 -20.86
CA GLY A 116 4.64 7.24 -19.91
C GLY A 116 5.12 8.58 -19.37
N LYS A 117 4.25 9.29 -18.65
CA LYS A 117 4.57 10.58 -18.04
C LYS A 117 4.11 10.60 -16.59
N ASP A 118 4.89 11.19 -15.71
CA ASP A 118 4.60 11.33 -14.28
C ASP A 118 4.15 9.97 -13.67
N ALA A 119 2.92 9.91 -13.13
CA ALA A 119 2.32 8.69 -12.56
C ALA A 119 2.24 7.53 -13.57
N GLY A 120 2.00 7.81 -14.85
CA GLY A 120 1.94 6.79 -15.89
C GLY A 120 3.27 6.07 -16.07
N LEU A 121 4.39 6.81 -16.11
CA LEU A 121 5.71 6.19 -16.19
C LEU A 121 6.04 5.39 -14.93
N PHE A 122 5.67 5.92 -13.76
CA PHE A 122 5.83 5.21 -12.49
C PHE A 122 5.08 3.87 -12.49
N TYR A 123 3.81 3.84 -12.91
CA TYR A 123 3.03 2.61 -12.99
C TYR A 123 3.53 1.64 -14.06
N ALA A 124 4.11 2.14 -15.15
CA ALA A 124 4.79 1.32 -16.14
C ALA A 124 5.99 0.58 -15.54
N VAL A 125 6.78 1.27 -14.72
CA VAL A 125 7.89 0.66 -13.97
C VAL A 125 7.38 -0.39 -12.99
N GLN A 126 6.28 -0.14 -12.28
CA GLN A 126 5.66 -1.15 -11.40
C GLN A 126 5.28 -2.42 -12.16
N SER A 127 4.65 -2.30 -13.34
CA SER A 127 4.33 -3.44 -14.19
C SER A 127 5.59 -4.15 -14.70
N LEU A 128 6.61 -3.40 -15.14
CA LEU A 128 7.86 -3.98 -15.60
C LEU A 128 8.57 -4.78 -14.49
N MET A 129 8.53 -4.32 -13.25
CA MET A 129 9.08 -5.04 -12.10
C MET A 129 8.37 -6.38 -11.84
N GLN A 130 7.05 -6.43 -12.00
CA GLN A 130 6.26 -7.67 -11.86
C GLN A 130 6.53 -8.69 -12.98
N LEU A 131 6.90 -8.20 -14.17
CA LEU A 131 7.26 -9.06 -15.31
C LEU A 131 8.63 -9.74 -15.18
N MET A 132 9.46 -9.35 -14.21
CA MET A 132 10.80 -9.92 -14.02
C MET A 132 10.72 -11.23 -13.22
N PRO A 133 10.95 -12.40 -13.84
CA PRO A 133 11.03 -13.65 -13.10
C PRO A 133 12.29 -13.70 -12.22
N GLU A 134 12.43 -14.75 -11.42
CA GLU A 134 13.67 -15.02 -10.70
C GLU A 134 14.86 -15.16 -11.66
N LYS A 135 16.03 -14.71 -11.21
CA LYS A 135 17.25 -14.78 -12.01
C LYS A 135 17.71 -16.24 -12.17
N SER A 136 18.29 -16.55 -13.33
CA SER A 136 18.96 -17.81 -13.61
C SER A 136 20.30 -17.51 -14.29
N ASN A 137 21.40 -18.06 -13.78
CA ASN A 137 22.76 -17.83 -14.29
C ASN A 137 23.09 -16.33 -14.50
N ASP A 138 22.79 -15.51 -13.48
CA ASP A 138 22.96 -14.05 -13.46
C ASP A 138 22.23 -13.28 -14.57
N LYS A 139 21.18 -13.88 -15.11
CA LYS A 139 20.33 -13.29 -16.15
C LYS A 139 18.86 -13.36 -15.73
N ILE A 140 18.09 -12.33 -16.08
CA ILE A 140 16.63 -12.33 -15.98
C ILE A 140 16.09 -12.40 -17.40
N THR A 141 15.31 -13.44 -17.72
CA THR A 141 14.74 -13.64 -19.06
C THR A 141 13.28 -13.24 -19.07
N ILE A 142 12.95 -12.18 -19.81
CA ILE A 142 11.62 -11.58 -19.85
C ILE A 142 10.96 -11.92 -21.19
N GLN A 143 9.74 -12.45 -21.16
CA GLN A 143 8.96 -12.77 -22.36
C GLN A 143 8.68 -11.49 -23.18
N ALA A 144 8.94 -11.54 -24.50
CA ALA A 144 8.61 -10.44 -25.39
C ALA A 144 7.09 -10.20 -25.46
N ALA A 145 6.68 -8.95 -25.40
CA ALA A 145 5.28 -8.55 -25.34
C ALA A 145 5.08 -7.06 -25.65
N GLU A 146 3.86 -6.71 -26.02
CA GLU A 146 3.35 -5.33 -26.09
C GLU A 146 2.25 -5.16 -25.04
N ILE A 147 2.35 -4.13 -24.23
CA ILE A 147 1.41 -3.82 -23.15
C ILE A 147 0.95 -2.38 -23.31
N ASN A 148 -0.35 -2.16 -23.26
CA ASN A 148 -0.96 -0.83 -23.17
C ASN A 148 -1.89 -0.84 -21.97
N ASP A 149 -1.79 0.18 -21.14
CA ASP A 149 -2.54 0.22 -19.89
C ASP A 149 -2.88 1.63 -19.45
N TYR A 150 -4.00 1.74 -18.73
CA TYR A 150 -4.48 2.96 -18.10
C TYR A 150 -5.57 2.58 -17.09
N PRO A 151 -5.76 3.36 -16.02
CA PRO A 151 -6.72 3.00 -14.99
C PRO A 151 -8.16 3.21 -15.46
N ARG A 152 -9.04 2.29 -15.09
CA ARG A 152 -10.50 2.45 -15.25
C ARG A 152 -11.07 3.59 -14.41
N PHE A 153 -10.54 3.78 -13.20
CA PHE A 153 -11.00 4.77 -12.23
C PHE A 153 -9.87 5.69 -11.79
N LYS A 154 -10.17 6.99 -11.71
CA LYS A 154 -9.23 8.02 -11.23
C LYS A 154 -8.91 7.88 -9.74
N TYR A 155 -9.90 7.50 -8.93
CA TYR A 155 -9.72 7.28 -7.50
C TYR A 155 -9.58 5.79 -7.21
N ARG A 156 -8.42 5.37 -6.71
CA ARG A 156 -8.12 3.99 -6.31
C ARG A 156 -7.60 4.07 -4.89
N GLY A 157 -8.52 3.98 -3.94
CA GLY A 157 -8.26 4.22 -2.52
C GLY A 157 -8.08 2.95 -1.71
N MET A 158 -7.22 3.02 -0.70
CA MET A 158 -7.15 2.05 0.38
C MET A 158 -7.15 2.78 1.72
N HIS A 159 -7.93 2.26 2.66
CA HIS A 159 -8.12 2.80 4.00
C HIS A 159 -7.31 2.03 5.03
N LEU A 160 -6.62 2.74 5.92
CA LEU A 160 -5.94 2.16 7.09
C LEU A 160 -6.41 2.84 8.38
N ASP A 161 -7.02 2.04 9.24
CA ASP A 161 -7.33 2.41 10.62
C ASP A 161 -6.08 2.24 11.48
N VAL A 162 -5.55 3.38 11.95
CA VAL A 162 -4.46 3.42 12.93
C VAL A 162 -4.96 3.83 14.33
N SER A 163 -6.25 4.12 14.44
CA SER A 163 -6.89 4.59 15.65
C SER A 163 -7.10 3.43 16.62
N ARG A 164 -7.73 2.35 16.15
CA ARG A 164 -8.02 1.16 16.97
C ARG A 164 -6.72 0.51 17.46
N HIS A 165 -5.75 0.35 16.56
CA HIS A 165 -4.39 -0.08 16.88
C HIS A 165 -3.37 0.77 16.14
N PHE A 166 -2.36 1.25 16.87
CA PHE A 166 -1.35 2.13 16.32
C PHE A 166 -0.32 1.34 15.53
N PHE A 167 0.07 1.86 14.36
CA PHE A 167 1.13 1.30 13.54
C PHE A 167 2.32 2.28 13.50
N PRO A 168 3.56 1.81 13.68
CA PRO A 168 4.73 2.70 13.62
C PRO A 168 4.91 3.29 12.21
N LEU A 169 5.60 4.42 12.12
CA LEU A 169 5.87 5.11 10.86
C LEU A 169 6.47 4.20 9.77
N SER A 170 7.35 3.27 10.17
CA SER A 170 7.96 2.29 9.26
C SER A 170 6.93 1.35 8.62
N PHE A 171 5.91 0.94 9.38
CA PHE A 171 4.81 0.14 8.85
C PHE A 171 3.97 0.94 7.86
N VAL A 172 3.63 2.19 8.17
CA VAL A 172 2.86 3.05 7.27
C VAL A 172 3.60 3.27 5.94
N LYS A 173 4.91 3.51 5.98
CA LYS A 173 5.74 3.61 4.76
C LYS A 173 5.73 2.31 3.95
N LYS A 174 5.89 1.16 4.61
CA LYS A 174 5.80 -0.16 3.95
C LYS A 174 4.41 -0.42 3.36
N TYR A 175 3.34 0.01 4.04
CA TYR A 175 1.98 -0.10 3.53
C TYR A 175 1.82 0.70 2.23
N ILE A 176 2.34 1.94 2.20
CA ILE A 176 2.36 2.80 1.00
C ILE A 176 3.17 2.16 -0.15
N ASP A 177 4.28 1.47 0.14
CA ASP A 177 5.03 0.71 -0.89
C ASP A 177 4.14 -0.36 -1.54
N VAL A 178 3.37 -1.10 -0.74
CA VAL A 178 2.44 -2.12 -1.23
C VAL A 178 1.33 -1.48 -2.06
N LEU A 179 0.75 -0.37 -1.61
CA LEU A 179 -0.25 0.38 -2.39
C LEU A 179 0.29 0.77 -3.77
N ALA A 180 1.51 1.32 -3.81
CA ALA A 180 2.15 1.76 -5.03
C ALA A 180 2.43 0.60 -6.00
N ALA A 181 2.88 -0.56 -5.48
CA ALA A 181 3.13 -1.75 -6.28
C ALA A 181 1.88 -2.23 -7.04
N TYR A 182 0.69 -2.04 -6.44
CA TYR A 182 -0.60 -2.36 -7.04
C TYR A 182 -1.34 -1.16 -7.65
N LYS A 183 -0.62 -0.06 -7.88
CA LYS A 183 -1.13 1.16 -8.56
C LYS A 183 -2.32 1.82 -7.85
N ILE A 184 -2.48 1.60 -6.55
CA ILE A 184 -3.38 2.38 -5.68
C ILE A 184 -2.78 3.79 -5.58
N ASN A 185 -3.61 4.82 -5.70
CA ASN A 185 -3.17 6.22 -5.76
C ASN A 185 -3.76 7.10 -4.65
N THR A 186 -4.59 6.54 -3.77
CA THR A 186 -5.08 7.27 -2.61
C THR A 186 -4.95 6.42 -1.34
N PHE A 187 -4.35 7.01 -0.33
CA PHE A 187 -4.22 6.46 1.01
C PHE A 187 -5.17 7.23 1.93
N HIS A 188 -6.28 6.60 2.31
CA HIS A 188 -7.22 7.14 3.29
C HIS A 188 -6.76 6.76 4.69
N TRP A 189 -6.37 7.74 5.49
CA TRP A 189 -5.69 7.54 6.75
C TRP A 189 -6.62 7.90 7.90
N HIS A 190 -7.21 6.86 8.51
CA HIS A 190 -8.14 7.00 9.60
C HIS A 190 -7.40 7.14 10.93
N LEU A 191 -7.31 8.40 11.40
CA LEU A 191 -6.40 8.84 12.45
C LEU A 191 -7.07 8.98 13.82
N THR A 192 -8.40 8.92 13.89
CA THR A 192 -9.15 9.25 15.11
C THR A 192 -10.36 8.34 15.23
N ASP A 193 -10.58 7.80 16.43
CA ASP A 193 -11.79 7.05 16.78
C ASP A 193 -11.96 7.04 18.31
N ASP A 194 -12.86 6.21 18.84
CA ASP A 194 -13.12 6.11 20.27
C ASP A 194 -11.91 5.63 21.10
N GLN A 195 -11.08 4.76 20.51
CA GLN A 195 -9.98 4.08 21.20
C GLN A 195 -8.61 4.73 20.95
N GLY A 196 -8.58 5.86 20.24
CA GLY A 196 -7.33 6.50 19.86
C GLY A 196 -7.46 7.83 19.12
N TRP A 197 -6.61 8.78 19.49
CA TRP A 197 -6.30 9.95 18.69
C TRP A 197 -4.82 9.89 18.25
N ARG A 198 -4.55 9.89 16.94
CA ARG A 198 -3.25 9.49 16.40
C ARG A 198 -2.46 10.59 15.71
N ILE A 199 -2.90 11.85 15.73
CA ILE A 199 -2.21 12.95 15.04
C ILE A 199 -1.96 14.13 15.97
N GLU A 200 -0.75 14.68 15.97
CA GLU A 200 -0.42 15.84 16.80
C GLU A 200 -1.16 17.11 16.36
N ILE A 201 -1.93 17.69 17.27
CA ILE A 201 -2.51 19.03 17.13
C ILE A 201 -1.89 19.94 18.19
N LYS A 202 -0.93 20.78 17.80
CA LYS A 202 -0.15 21.62 18.73
C LYS A 202 -1.01 22.53 19.62
N LYS A 203 -2.13 23.04 19.09
CA LYS A 203 -3.09 23.86 19.86
C LYS A 203 -3.83 23.04 20.94
N TYR A 204 -3.98 21.73 20.73
CA TYR A 204 -4.74 20.83 21.60
C TYR A 204 -3.89 19.63 22.04
N PRO A 205 -2.85 19.84 22.88
CA PRO A 205 -1.87 18.81 23.21
C PRO A 205 -2.46 17.62 23.97
N LYS A 206 -3.59 17.78 24.68
CA LYS A 206 -4.22 16.66 25.39
C LYS A 206 -4.75 15.58 24.44
N LEU A 207 -5.00 15.92 23.17
CA LEU A 207 -5.42 14.92 22.17
C LEU A 207 -4.37 13.81 22.04
N THR A 208 -3.07 14.11 22.17
CA THR A 208 -2.02 13.09 22.11
C THR A 208 -1.43 12.71 23.47
N THR A 209 -1.45 13.59 24.48
CA THR A 209 -0.99 13.20 25.83
C THR A 209 -2.02 12.37 26.61
N VAL A 210 -3.31 12.47 26.27
CA VAL A 210 -4.41 11.68 26.84
C VAL A 210 -5.05 10.78 25.78
N GLY A 211 -5.59 11.38 24.71
CA GLY A 211 -6.40 10.66 23.71
C GLY A 211 -5.65 9.59 22.91
N ALA A 212 -4.31 9.63 22.88
CA ALA A 212 -3.50 8.59 22.24
C ALA A 212 -3.24 7.36 23.14
N GLN A 213 -3.67 7.36 24.40
CA GLN A 213 -3.33 6.32 25.37
C GLN A 213 -4.58 5.68 25.96
N ARG A 214 -4.60 4.34 26.06
CA ARG A 214 -5.60 3.59 26.83
C ARG A 214 -4.94 2.54 27.70
N ASN A 215 -5.59 2.17 28.80
CA ASN A 215 -5.02 1.26 29.82
C ASN A 215 -5.06 -0.22 29.44
N GLY A 216 -5.85 -0.58 28.43
CA GLY A 216 -6.00 -1.96 27.96
C GLY A 216 -6.92 -2.03 26.74
N THR A 217 -6.90 -3.17 26.07
CA THR A 217 -7.77 -3.49 24.93
C THR A 217 -8.61 -4.72 25.24
N ILE A 218 -9.91 -4.68 24.92
CA ILE A 218 -10.81 -5.84 25.03
C ILE A 218 -10.21 -7.11 24.41
N VAL A 219 -10.29 -8.23 25.13
CA VAL A 219 -9.96 -9.55 24.60
C VAL A 219 -11.21 -10.18 24.01
N GLY A 220 -11.12 -10.60 22.74
CA GLY A 220 -12.25 -11.15 21.98
C GLY A 220 -13.16 -10.06 21.40
N ASN A 221 -14.29 -10.50 20.85
CA ASN A 221 -15.32 -9.59 20.35
C ASN A 221 -16.17 -9.05 21.50
N TYR A 222 -16.76 -7.86 21.32
CA TYR A 222 -17.72 -7.31 22.28
C TYR A 222 -18.81 -8.34 22.64
N PRO A 223 -19.16 -8.52 23.94
CA PRO A 223 -18.73 -7.74 25.10
C PRO A 223 -17.40 -8.19 25.75
N GLY A 224 -16.69 -9.17 25.19
CA GLY A 224 -15.38 -9.65 25.67
C GLY A 224 -15.45 -11.04 26.33
N THR A 225 -14.30 -11.68 26.53
CA THR A 225 -14.20 -13.07 27.06
C THR A 225 -13.51 -13.19 28.41
N GLY A 226 -13.56 -12.16 29.26
CA GLY A 226 -13.05 -12.23 30.64
C GLY A 226 -12.01 -11.20 31.03
N GLY A 227 -11.76 -10.18 30.20
CA GLY A 227 -10.85 -9.09 30.56
C GLY A 227 -10.41 -8.25 29.36
N THR A 228 -9.56 -7.27 29.64
CA THR A 228 -8.69 -6.66 28.63
C THR A 228 -7.35 -7.40 28.62
N ASP A 229 -6.48 -7.07 27.68
CA ASP A 229 -5.08 -7.50 27.65
C ASP A 229 -4.22 -6.91 28.79
N ASN A 230 -4.78 -6.03 29.63
CA ASN A 230 -4.11 -5.28 30.70
C ASN A 230 -2.80 -4.60 30.27
N THR A 231 -2.69 -4.28 28.98
CA THR A 231 -1.48 -3.68 28.40
C THR A 231 -1.81 -2.25 27.97
N PRO A 232 -1.12 -1.24 28.54
CA PRO A 232 -1.25 0.12 28.03
C PRO A 232 -0.93 0.18 26.54
N HIS A 233 -1.87 0.69 25.76
CA HIS A 233 -1.74 0.81 24.31
C HIS A 233 -1.79 2.28 23.92
N GLY A 234 -0.85 2.70 23.08
CA GLY A 234 -0.86 4.05 22.55
C GLY A 234 0.08 4.30 21.40
N GLY A 235 0.39 5.58 21.19
CA GLY A 235 1.16 6.07 20.05
C GLY A 235 0.35 7.04 19.19
N PHE A 236 1.06 7.97 18.57
CA PHE A 236 0.55 8.96 17.64
C PHE A 236 1.67 9.38 16.70
N TYR A 237 1.31 10.06 15.60
CA TYR A 237 2.25 10.69 14.68
C TYR A 237 2.40 12.17 15.03
N THR A 238 3.64 12.60 15.22
CA THR A 238 3.96 14.04 15.26
C THR A 238 3.63 14.70 13.92
N GLN A 239 3.48 16.02 13.90
CA GLN A 239 3.28 16.73 12.63
C GLN A 239 4.43 16.52 11.64
N ASP A 240 5.66 16.34 12.14
CA ASP A 240 6.82 16.10 11.27
C ASP A 240 6.82 14.67 10.71
N GLU A 241 6.39 13.67 11.48
CA GLU A 241 6.16 12.32 10.94
C GLU A 241 5.03 12.30 9.92
N ALA A 242 3.94 13.03 10.17
CA ALA A 242 2.85 13.16 9.20
C ALA A 242 3.31 13.79 7.88
N LYS A 243 4.13 14.85 7.94
CA LYS A 243 4.79 15.43 6.75
C LYS A 243 5.68 14.42 6.04
N GLN A 244 6.41 13.59 6.77
CA GLN A 244 7.20 12.51 6.17
C GLN A 244 6.32 11.49 5.44
N VAL A 245 5.17 11.10 6.01
CA VAL A 245 4.20 10.21 5.33
C VAL A 245 3.69 10.83 4.05
N ILE A 246 3.28 12.11 4.10
CA ILE A 246 2.78 12.85 2.93
C ILE A 246 3.85 12.92 1.84
N ALA A 247 5.08 13.32 2.17
CA ALA A 247 6.18 13.40 1.21
C ALA A 247 6.52 12.02 0.62
N TYR A 248 6.49 10.98 1.46
CA TYR A 248 6.78 9.61 1.03
C TYR A 248 5.70 9.06 0.09
N ALA A 249 4.42 9.28 0.40
CA ALA A 249 3.31 8.93 -0.47
C ALA A 249 3.35 9.69 -1.80
N ALA A 250 3.60 11.00 -1.76
CA ALA A 250 3.72 11.84 -2.94
C ALA A 250 4.85 11.38 -3.88
N SER A 251 5.96 10.86 -3.33
CA SER A 251 7.06 10.30 -4.13
C SER A 251 6.64 9.08 -4.98
N LYS A 252 5.48 8.49 -4.68
CA LYS A 252 4.87 7.33 -5.36
C LYS A 252 3.55 7.67 -6.03
N TYR A 253 3.25 8.95 -6.23
CA TYR A 253 1.99 9.42 -6.79
C TYR A 253 0.75 8.97 -5.99
N ILE A 254 0.89 8.88 -4.66
CA ILE A 254 -0.22 8.57 -3.75
C ILE A 254 -0.62 9.84 -2.99
N THR A 255 -1.90 10.20 -3.09
CA THR A 255 -2.52 11.25 -2.28
C THR A 255 -2.88 10.70 -0.90
N VAL A 256 -2.56 11.44 0.16
CA VAL A 256 -2.99 11.11 1.53
C VAL A 256 -4.25 11.91 1.84
N VAL A 257 -5.32 11.23 2.21
CA VAL A 257 -6.56 11.82 2.72
C VAL A 257 -6.60 11.54 4.22
N PRO A 258 -6.36 12.52 5.10
CA PRO A 258 -6.51 12.33 6.54
C PRO A 258 -7.98 12.37 6.92
N GLU A 259 -8.39 11.49 7.83
CA GLU A 259 -9.73 11.49 8.42
C GLU A 259 -9.66 11.94 9.87
N ILE A 260 -10.50 12.93 10.21
CA ILE A 260 -10.86 13.27 11.58
C ILE A 260 -12.35 12.96 11.69
N GLU A 261 -12.67 11.89 12.38
CA GLU A 261 -14.02 11.34 12.43
C GLU A 261 -14.91 12.14 13.39
N MET A 262 -16.15 12.42 12.96
CA MET A 262 -17.12 13.22 13.71
C MET A 262 -18.55 13.07 13.16
N PRO A 263 -19.61 13.27 13.99
CA PRO A 263 -19.56 13.62 15.42
C PRO A 263 -19.40 12.42 16.36
N GLY A 264 -19.71 11.21 15.87
CA GLY A 264 -19.48 9.96 16.59
C GLY A 264 -17.99 9.57 16.60
N HIS A 265 -17.68 8.38 17.14
CA HIS A 265 -16.30 7.87 17.19
C HIS A 265 -15.31 8.87 17.81
N ALA A 266 -15.77 9.60 18.83
CA ALA A 266 -15.11 10.78 19.37
C ALA A 266 -14.51 10.56 20.76
N SER A 267 -14.67 9.37 21.35
CA SER A 267 -14.38 9.15 22.78
C SER A 267 -12.94 9.49 23.17
N ALA A 268 -11.96 9.28 22.29
CA ALA A 268 -10.56 9.62 22.57
C ALA A 268 -10.34 11.14 22.72
N ALA A 269 -11.02 11.94 21.89
CA ALA A 269 -10.96 13.39 21.99
C ALA A 269 -11.76 13.91 23.19
N ILE A 270 -12.92 13.32 23.47
CA ILE A 270 -13.74 13.63 24.65
C ILE A 270 -12.99 13.29 25.96
N ALA A 271 -12.21 12.21 25.99
CA ALA A 271 -11.34 11.91 27.12
C ALA A 271 -10.27 12.98 27.37
N ALA A 272 -9.75 13.58 26.30
CA ALA A 272 -8.78 14.67 26.38
C ALA A 272 -9.42 16.01 26.77
N TYR A 273 -10.63 16.28 26.28
CA TYR A 273 -11.38 17.52 26.46
C TYR A 273 -12.87 17.20 26.71
N PRO A 274 -13.25 16.91 27.97
CA PRO A 274 -14.62 16.53 28.34
C PRO A 274 -15.69 17.56 27.95
N GLU A 275 -15.33 18.84 27.85
CA GLU A 275 -16.21 19.92 27.43
C GLU A 275 -16.75 19.78 26.00
N LEU A 276 -16.17 18.89 25.17
CA LEU A 276 -16.66 18.59 23.82
C LEU A 276 -17.81 17.56 23.81
N SER A 277 -18.05 16.89 24.94
CA SER A 277 -19.03 15.82 25.11
C SER A 277 -20.47 16.32 25.15
N ALA A 278 -21.41 15.50 24.68
CA ALA A 278 -22.84 15.67 24.98
C ALA A 278 -23.16 15.58 26.49
N PHE A 279 -22.29 14.94 27.27
CA PHE A 279 -22.46 14.64 28.69
C PHE A 279 -21.15 14.90 29.46
N PRO A 280 -20.67 16.14 29.58
CA PRO A 280 -19.32 16.45 30.08
C PRO A 280 -19.03 15.90 31.48
N ASP A 281 -20.04 15.90 32.36
CA ASP A 281 -19.92 15.44 33.75
C ASP A 281 -20.18 13.94 33.93
N ARG A 282 -20.54 13.22 32.86
CA ARG A 282 -20.82 11.79 32.90
C ARG A 282 -19.53 11.00 32.72
N ASP A 283 -19.27 10.07 33.63
CA ASP A 283 -18.22 9.05 33.49
C ASP A 283 -18.32 8.36 32.10
N THR A 284 -17.19 7.95 31.49
CA THR A 284 -17.22 7.20 30.22
C THR A 284 -18.11 5.97 30.36
N TRP A 285 -19.05 5.81 29.44
CA TRP A 285 -19.94 4.66 29.46
C TRP A 285 -19.17 3.36 29.17
N VAL A 286 -19.38 2.37 30.03
CA VAL A 286 -18.83 1.02 29.92
C VAL A 286 -19.99 0.04 30.11
N GLY A 287 -20.21 -0.85 29.15
CA GLY A 287 -21.25 -1.87 29.25
C GLY A 287 -21.06 -2.76 30.49
N GLU A 288 -22.15 -3.24 31.07
CA GLU A 288 -22.12 -4.04 32.32
C GLU A 288 -21.21 -5.26 32.22
N LYS A 289 -21.21 -5.93 31.06
CA LYS A 289 -20.39 -7.12 30.77
C LYS A 289 -19.06 -6.78 30.09
N ALA A 290 -18.79 -5.51 29.81
CA ALA A 290 -17.61 -5.07 29.10
C ALA A 290 -16.40 -5.01 30.06
N PRO A 291 -15.24 -5.57 29.66
CA PRO A 291 -14.04 -5.49 30.47
C PRO A 291 -13.48 -4.06 30.49
N TRP A 292 -12.75 -3.75 31.55
CA TRP A 292 -12.15 -2.43 31.73
C TRP A 292 -10.93 -2.50 32.63
N THR A 293 -9.86 -1.80 32.27
CA THR A 293 -8.65 -1.65 33.09
C THR A 293 -8.50 -0.21 33.56
N GLY A 294 -8.21 -0.04 34.85
CA GLY A 294 -8.06 1.26 35.50
C GLY A 294 -9.38 1.85 36.01
N THR A 295 -9.37 3.16 36.26
CA THR A 295 -10.53 3.88 36.81
C THR A 295 -11.69 3.93 35.83
N ARG A 296 -12.93 3.78 36.35
CA ARG A 296 -14.17 4.04 35.61
C ARG A 296 -14.73 5.45 35.87
N LYS A 297 -13.97 6.29 36.60
CA LYS A 297 -14.35 7.67 36.91
C LYS A 297 -13.76 8.65 35.91
N GLY A 298 -14.55 9.67 35.58
CA GLY A 298 -14.24 10.68 34.59
C GLY A 298 -14.31 10.16 33.15
N LYS A 299 -13.91 11.03 32.21
CA LYS A 299 -13.75 10.65 30.81
C LYS A 299 -12.42 9.92 30.61
N ASN A 300 -12.52 8.77 29.98
CA ASN A 300 -11.42 7.87 29.66
C ASN A 300 -11.55 7.42 28.20
N VAL A 301 -10.41 7.16 27.55
CA VAL A 301 -10.36 6.60 26.19
C VAL A 301 -10.99 5.20 26.20
N GLN A 302 -11.80 4.88 25.19
CA GLN A 302 -12.51 3.61 25.16
C GLN A 302 -11.55 2.42 25.00
N GLN A 303 -11.89 1.33 25.70
CA GLN A 303 -11.13 0.08 25.69
C GLN A 303 -11.86 -1.04 24.93
N THR A 304 -13.09 -0.76 24.47
CA THR A 304 -13.97 -1.73 23.81
C THR A 304 -14.46 -1.22 22.46
N TRP A 305 -14.98 -2.14 21.64
CA TRP A 305 -15.61 -1.83 20.35
C TRP A 305 -17.12 -1.66 20.56
N GLY A 306 -17.73 -0.69 19.89
CA GLY A 306 -19.17 -0.47 20.01
C GLY A 306 -19.61 0.83 19.39
N VAL A 307 -20.89 1.16 19.66
CA VAL A 307 -21.49 2.45 19.35
C VAL A 307 -21.75 3.16 20.68
N PHE A 308 -21.30 4.40 20.78
CA PHE A 308 -21.43 5.20 22.00
C PHE A 308 -22.31 6.42 21.71
N ASP A 309 -23.16 6.76 22.67
CA ASP A 309 -24.04 7.94 22.62
C ASP A 309 -23.30 9.25 22.95
N ASP A 310 -22.07 9.12 23.46
CA ASP A 310 -21.22 10.23 23.83
C ASP A 310 -20.42 10.72 22.62
N VAL A 311 -20.94 11.76 22.00
CA VAL A 311 -20.47 12.31 20.73
C VAL A 311 -20.07 13.77 20.90
N PHE A 312 -19.37 14.32 19.90
CA PHE A 312 -19.13 15.76 19.85
C PHE A 312 -20.46 16.53 19.77
N VAL A 313 -20.60 17.56 20.61
CA VAL A 313 -21.71 18.51 20.54
C VAL A 313 -21.16 19.91 20.35
N PRO A 314 -21.62 20.66 19.33
CA PRO A 314 -21.22 22.05 19.18
C PRO A 314 -21.72 22.88 20.37
N THR A 315 -20.86 23.75 20.88
CA THR A 315 -21.18 24.74 21.91
C THR A 315 -20.91 26.14 21.36
N ASP A 316 -21.27 27.19 22.10
CA ASP A 316 -20.94 28.57 21.69
C ASP A 316 -19.43 28.77 21.48
N ASN A 317 -18.58 28.03 22.22
CA ASN A 317 -17.13 28.04 22.03
C ASN A 317 -16.67 27.40 20.71
N THR A 318 -17.50 26.59 20.07
CA THR A 318 -17.16 25.91 18.80
C THR A 318 -17.15 26.88 17.61
N PHE A 319 -17.93 27.95 17.68
CA PHE A 319 -18.13 28.90 16.58
C PHE A 319 -17.46 30.27 16.78
N ASN A 320 -16.82 30.49 17.93
CA ASN A 320 -16.08 31.71 18.27
C ASN A 320 -14.56 31.49 18.16
#